data_AF-A0A636GAK0-F1
#
_entry.id   AF-A0A636GAK0-F1
#
_cell.length_a   1.000
_cell.length_b   1.000
_cell.length_c   1.000
_cell.angle_alpha   90.00
_cell.angle_beta   90.00
_cell.angle_gamma   90.00
#
_symmetry.space_group_name_H-M   'P 1'
#
loop_
_entity.id
_entity.type
_entity.pdbx_description
1 polymer ?
#
loop_
_entity_poly.entity_id
_entity_poly.type
_entity_poly.pdbx_seq_one_letter_code
_entity_poly.pdbx_strand_id
1 'polypeptide(L)' 'MAKTQMQLANRAWRTETKALGWHQEQSWKGGRKAWKAFCRENAASTVHERKNSDEPDFVDQADANWHVAEELTYWTN' A
#
# COMPACT_ATOMS: atom_id res chain seq x y z
N MET A 1 6.19 -13.40 15.75
CA MET A 1 7.04 -12.60 14.84
C MET A 1 6.28 -11.32 14.52
N ALA A 2 6.87 -10.15 14.80
CA ALA A 2 6.31 -8.89 14.33
C ALA A 2 6.35 -8.85 12.79
N LYS A 3 5.37 -8.19 12.17
CA LYS A 3 5.37 -8.01 10.71
C LYS A 3 6.52 -7.09 10.32
N THR A 4 7.15 -7.35 9.18
CA THR A 4 8.13 -6.42 8.61
C THR A 4 7.45 -5.19 8.02
N GLN A 5 8.18 -4.08 7.87
CA GLN A 5 7.69 -2.86 7.19
C GLN A 5 7.06 -3.18 5.82
N MET A 6 7.70 -4.05 5.04
CA MET A 6 7.19 -4.52 3.74
C MET A 6 5.85 -5.27 3.86
N GLN A 7 5.67 -6.10 4.89
CA GLN A 7 4.42 -6.81 5.11
C GLN A 7 3.29 -5.86 5.53
N LEU A 8 3.60 -4.85 6.36
CA LEU A 8 2.65 -3.82 6.78
C LEU A 8 2.20 -2.97 5.58
N ALA A 9 3.16 -2.41 4.83
CA ALA A 9 2.90 -1.58 3.65
C ALA A 9 2.09 -2.32 2.56
N ASN A 10 2.49 -3.55 2.18
CA ASN A 10 1.76 -4.31 1.17
C ASN A 10 0.35 -4.70 1.63
N ARG A 11 0.14 -4.91 2.94
CA ARG A 11 -1.19 -5.16 3.48
C ARG A 11 -2.04 -3.88 3.47
N ALA A 12 -1.45 -2.72 3.74
CA ALA A 12 -2.11 -1.43 3.68
C ALA A 12 -2.55 -1.09 2.24
N TRP A 13 -1.62 -1.13 1.27
CA TRP A 13 -1.91 -0.98 -0.16
C TRP A 13 -3.05 -1.87 -0.65
N ARG A 14 -3.06 -3.15 -0.24
CA ARG A 14 -4.15 -4.07 -0.59
C ARG A 14 -5.47 -3.77 0.12
N THR A 15 -5.45 -3.15 1.29
CA THR A 15 -6.66 -2.85 2.05
C THR A 15 -7.32 -1.60 1.48
N GLU A 16 -6.57 -0.52 1.40
CA GLU A 16 -7.10 0.79 1.01
C GLU A 16 -7.50 0.81 -0.48
N THR A 17 -6.65 0.31 -1.39
CA THR A 17 -7.04 0.24 -2.82
C THR A 17 -8.17 -0.74 -3.09
N LYS A 18 -8.34 -1.77 -2.24
CA LYS A 18 -9.49 -2.66 -2.33
C LYS A 18 -10.78 -1.95 -1.93
N ALA A 19 -10.74 -1.11 -0.89
CA ALA A 19 -11.87 -0.29 -0.47
C ALA A 19 -12.31 0.68 -1.58
N LEU A 20 -11.36 1.16 -2.39
CA LEU A 20 -11.61 1.96 -3.60
C LEU A 20 -12.09 1.14 -4.82
N GLY A 21 -12.23 -0.18 -4.68
CA GLY A 21 -12.71 -1.05 -5.77
C GLY A 21 -11.64 -1.45 -6.80
N TRP A 22 -10.37 -1.06 -6.63
CA TRP A 22 -9.33 -1.30 -7.63
C TRP A 22 -9.03 -2.79 -7.84
N HIS A 23 -9.43 -3.66 -6.92
CA HIS A 23 -9.22 -5.10 -7.06
C HIS A 23 -10.08 -5.78 -8.13
N GLN A 24 -11.08 -5.08 -8.68
CA GLN A 24 -12.00 -5.63 -9.67
C GLN A 24 -11.26 -5.93 -10.99
N GLU A 25 -11.62 -7.03 -11.65
CA GLU A 25 -10.89 -7.53 -12.82
C GLU A 25 -10.91 -6.56 -14.01
N GLN A 26 -11.93 -5.71 -14.08
CA GLN A 26 -12.11 -4.71 -15.13
C GLN A 26 -11.17 -3.50 -14.95
N SER A 27 -10.64 -3.28 -13.74
CA SER A 27 -9.80 -2.12 -13.41
C SER A 27 -8.34 -2.27 -13.87
N TRP A 28 -7.91 -3.48 -14.26
CA TRP A 28 -6.51 -3.75 -14.61
C TRP A 28 -6.40 -4.63 -15.85
N LYS A 29 -5.57 -4.20 -16.83
CA LYS A 29 -5.12 -5.04 -17.94
C LYS A 29 -4.18 -6.13 -17.41
N GLY A 30 -4.74 -7.22 -16.91
CA GLY A 30 -4.05 -8.29 -16.16
C GLY A 30 -4.76 -8.74 -14.88
N GLY A 31 -5.94 -8.16 -14.60
CA GLY A 31 -6.84 -8.55 -13.52
C GLY A 31 -6.20 -8.52 -12.13
N ARG A 32 -6.66 -9.41 -11.25
CA ARG A 32 -6.25 -9.44 -9.84
C ARG A 32 -4.74 -9.65 -9.62
N LYS A 33 -4.05 -10.32 -10.56
CA LYS A 33 -2.60 -10.53 -10.48
C LYS A 33 -1.84 -9.21 -10.67
N ALA A 34 -2.24 -8.41 -11.66
CA ALA A 34 -1.67 -7.09 -11.89
C ALA A 34 -1.90 -6.15 -10.70
N TRP A 35 -3.12 -6.10 -10.15
CA TRP A 35 -3.41 -5.33 -8.93
C TRP A 35 -2.51 -5.72 -7.74
N LYS A 36 -2.29 -7.02 -7.52
CA LYS A 36 -1.40 -7.50 -6.45
C LYS A 36 0.07 -7.18 -6.70
N ALA A 37 0.50 -7.06 -7.96
CA ALA A 37 1.85 -6.64 -8.33
C ALA A 37 2.02 -5.14 -8.03
N PHE A 38 1.09 -4.33 -8.50
CA PHE A 38 1.01 -2.90 -8.18
C PHE A 38 1.08 -2.64 -6.66
N CYS A 39 0.28 -3.35 -5.84
CA CYS A 39 0.33 -3.17 -4.39
C CYS A 39 1.70 -3.50 -3.77
N ARG A 40 2.42 -4.46 -4.34
CA ARG A 40 3.73 -4.88 -3.84
C ARG A 40 4.83 -3.91 -4.27
N GLU A 41 4.74 -3.39 -5.49
CA GLU A 41 5.66 -2.38 -6.01
C GLU A 41 5.54 -1.09 -5.22
N ASN A 42 4.32 -0.58 -5.00
CA ASN A 42 4.13 0.63 -4.19
C ASN A 42 4.52 0.42 -2.73
N ALA A 43 4.22 -0.74 -2.15
CA ALA A 43 4.72 -1.06 -0.81
C ALA A 43 6.26 -1.04 -0.72
N ALA A 44 6.96 -1.42 -1.80
CA ALA A 44 8.41 -1.32 -1.85
C ALA A 44 8.87 0.13 -1.93
N SER A 45 8.20 0.97 -2.74
CA SER A 45 8.46 2.41 -2.80
C SER A 45 8.21 3.09 -1.45
N THR A 46 7.05 2.87 -0.82
CA THR A 46 6.72 3.41 0.51
C THR A 46 7.79 3.07 1.55
N VAL A 47 8.21 1.80 1.61
CA VAL A 47 9.25 1.38 2.56
C VAL A 47 10.62 1.95 2.19
N HIS A 48 10.92 2.11 0.91
CA HIS A 48 12.17 2.74 0.46
C HIS A 48 12.20 4.22 0.83
N GLU A 49 11.14 4.97 0.54
CA GLU A 49 11.02 6.39 0.85
C GLU A 49 11.11 6.63 2.35
N ARG A 50 10.35 5.89 3.15
CA ARG A 50 10.38 5.98 4.61
C ARG A 50 11.78 5.77 5.17
N LYS A 51 12.51 4.75 4.68
CA LYS A 51 13.92 4.50 5.06
C LYS A 51 14.91 5.61 4.67
N ASN A 52 14.58 6.41 3.65
CA ASN A 52 15.43 7.50 3.16
C ASN A 52 14.87 8.87 3.55
N SER A 53 13.89 8.91 4.45
CA SER A 53 13.28 10.11 5.00
C SER A 53 13.47 10.14 6.52
N ASP A 54 13.08 11.25 7.15
CA ASP A 54 13.02 11.35 8.61
C ASP A 54 11.72 10.75 9.19
N GLU A 55 10.86 10.12 8.37
CA GLU A 55 9.65 9.48 8.85
C GLU A 55 9.96 8.21 9.67
N PRO A 56 9.28 7.99 10.80
CA PRO A 56 9.48 6.79 11.61
C PRO A 56 8.96 5.54 10.88
N ASP A 57 9.49 4.37 11.22
CA ASP A 57 8.94 3.08 10.80
C ASP A 57 7.46 2.92 11.19
N PHE A 58 6.68 2.14 10.43
CA PHE A 58 5.30 1.84 10.82
C PHE A 58 5.25 1.12 12.17
N VAL A 59 4.41 1.63 13.07
CA VAL A 59 4.23 1.07 14.42
C VAL A 59 3.40 -0.22 14.36
N ASP A 60 2.33 -0.22 13.56
CA ASP A 60 1.45 -1.36 13.37
C ASP A 60 0.72 -1.30 12.02
N GLN A 61 -0.32 -2.14 11.86
CA GLN A 61 -1.09 -2.19 10.63
C GLN A 61 -2.02 -0.98 10.45
N ALA A 62 -2.54 -0.41 11.53
CA ALA A 62 -3.44 0.74 11.47
C ALA A 62 -2.68 1.99 11.03
N ASP A 63 -1.46 2.18 11.56
CA ASP A 63 -0.53 3.23 11.13
C ASP A 63 -0.19 3.13 9.64
N ALA A 64 0.21 1.94 9.18
CA ALA A 64 0.47 1.70 7.75
C ALA A 64 -0.76 1.95 6.86
N ASN A 65 -1.96 1.56 7.32
CA ASN A 65 -3.20 1.81 6.60
C ASN A 65 -3.52 3.32 6.52
N TRP A 66 -3.34 4.05 7.62
CA TRP A 66 -3.58 5.50 7.66
C TRP A 66 -2.66 6.22 6.67
N HIS A 67 -1.37 5.90 6.65
CA HIS A 67 -0.42 6.49 5.71
C HIS A 67 -0.80 6.24 4.25
N VAL A 68 -1.13 4.99 3.89
CA VAL A 68 -1.55 4.67 2.50
C VAL A 68 -2.90 5.31 2.16
N ALA A 69 -3.83 5.40 3.11
CA ALA A 69 -5.11 6.07 2.89
C ALA A 69 -4.89 7.56 2.60
N GLU A 70 -4.02 8.23 3.38
CA GLU A 70 -3.61 9.62 3.14
C GLU A 70 -2.98 9.77 1.76
N GLU A 71 -2.01 8.93 1.39
CA GLU A 71 -1.37 8.95 0.07
C GLU A 71 -2.40 8.83 -1.07
N LEU A 72 -3.34 7.89 -0.94
CA LEU A 72 -4.39 7.67 -1.93
C LEU A 72 -5.35 8.86 -2.07
N THR A 73 -5.56 9.66 -1.03
CA THR A 73 -6.38 10.89 -1.17
C THR A 73 -5.78 11.85 -2.20
N TYR A 74 -4.46 11.93 -2.31
CA TYR A 74 -3.80 12.76 -3.32
C TYR A 74 -3.93 12.20 -4.74
N TRP A 75 -4.17 10.89 -4.89
CA TRP A 75 -4.26 10.23 -6.20
C TRP A 75 -5.68 10.21 -6.76
N THR A 76 -6.68 10.24 -5.87
CA THR A 76 -8.10 10.17 -6.24
C THR A 76 -8.83 11.51 -6.20
N ASN A 77 -8.12 12.60 -5.88
CA ASN A 77 -8.59 13.98 -6.04
C ASN A 77 -8.39 14.44 -7.50
#